data_AF-T0R8W5-F1
#
_entry.id   AF-T0R8W5-F1
#
_cell.length_a   1.000
_cell.length_b   1.000
_cell.length_c   1.000
_cell.angle_alpha   90.00
_cell.angle_beta   90.00
_cell.angle_gamma   90.00
#
_symmetry.space_group_name_H-M   'P 1'
#
loop_
_entity.id
_entity.type
_entity.pdbx_description
1 polymer ?
#
loop_
_entity_poly.entity_id
_entity_poly.type
_entity_poly.pdbx_seq_one_letter_code
_entity_poly.pdbx_strand_id
1 'polypeptide(L)'
;MNFSEQKILIFLAIALVILMIGLFVLALFAVYLLYKKTKNNHHPIVLPPKNRERVKIHPVIDATSSTGLCLNHKERNSVGICSICEQEFCAQCLKEMDKVYLCPEHFKLYTQNKWIPITNEKTTPDTPQNGVYIYNYKKNIWDKDKIPSYILNEYKINMEGDFVETYVQLHVIEDDAPKLKSELVLLKDIKSE
;
A
#
# COMPACT_ATOMS: atom_id res chain seq x y z
N MET A 1 -32.22 60.17 -17.01
CA MET A 1 -31.20 59.14 -16.71
C MET A 1 -30.05 59.37 -17.67
N ASN A 2 -28.88 59.75 -17.17
CA ASN A 2 -27.79 60.23 -18.01
C ASN A 2 -27.12 59.05 -18.73
N PHE A 3 -26.70 59.26 -19.98
CA PHE A 3 -26.03 58.24 -20.79
C PHE A 3 -24.77 57.65 -20.12
N SER A 4 -24.13 58.41 -19.22
CA SER A 4 -23.02 57.97 -18.38
C SER A 4 -23.43 56.97 -17.29
N GLU A 5 -24.59 57.17 -16.65
CA GLU A 5 -25.11 56.29 -15.58
C GLU A 5 -25.48 54.91 -16.14
N GLN A 6 -26.06 54.85 -17.35
CA GLN A 6 -26.38 53.59 -18.01
C GLN A 6 -25.12 52.76 -18.33
N LYS A 7 -24.04 53.40 -18.77
CA LYS A 7 -22.77 52.70 -19.05
C LYS A 7 -22.13 52.11 -17.79
N ILE A 8 -22.20 52.84 -16.68
CA ILE A 8 -21.69 52.37 -15.38
C ILE A 8 -22.49 51.17 -14.89
N LEU A 9 -23.83 51.20 -15.00
CA LEU A 9 -24.69 50.08 -14.62
C LEU A 9 -24.43 48.83 -15.47
N ILE A 10 -24.23 48.99 -16.79
CA ILE A 10 -23.90 47.86 -17.68
C ILE A 10 -22.53 47.27 -17.33
N PHE A 11 -21.53 48.10 -17.07
CA PHE A 11 -20.20 47.63 -16.69
C PHE A 11 -20.24 46.86 -15.35
N LEU A 12 -20.96 47.37 -14.36
CA LEU A 12 -21.15 46.68 -13.08
C LEU A 12 -21.88 45.33 -13.24
N ALA A 13 -22.91 45.28 -14.09
CA ALA A 13 -23.61 44.04 -14.39
C ALA A 13 -22.70 42.98 -15.02
N ILE A 14 -21.85 43.38 -15.98
CA ILE A 14 -20.89 42.48 -16.63
C ILE A 14 -19.85 41.98 -15.63
N ALA A 15 -19.31 42.87 -14.78
CA ALA A 15 -18.33 42.49 -13.76
C ALA A 15 -18.91 41.46 -12.77
N LEU A 16 -20.19 41.64 -12.38
CA LEU A 16 -20.88 40.72 -11.48
C LEU A 16 -21.11 39.34 -12.13
N VAL A 17 -21.44 39.31 -13.43
CA VAL A 17 -21.58 38.05 -14.18
C VAL A 17 -20.23 37.31 -14.28
N ILE A 18 -19.13 38.01 -14.55
CA ILE A 18 -17.79 37.40 -14.60
C ILE A 18 -17.40 36.82 -13.24
N LEU A 19 -17.71 37.52 -12.15
CA LEU A 19 -17.46 37.05 -10.79
C LEU A 19 -18.27 35.77 -10.48
N MET A 20 -19.54 35.73 -10.88
CA MET A 20 -20.38 34.54 -10.73
C MET A 20 -19.85 33.34 -11.51
N ILE A 21 -19.37 33.55 -12.74
CA ILE A 21 -18.74 32.50 -13.55
C ILE A 21 -17.46 32.00 -12.87
N GLY A 22 -16.63 32.90 -12.35
CA GLY A 22 -15.40 32.55 -11.63
C GLY A 22 -15.67 31.70 -10.39
N LEU A 23 -16.67 32.08 -9.58
CA LEU A 23 -17.09 31.29 -8.41
C LEU A 23 -17.63 29.91 -8.81
N PHE A 24 -18.37 29.82 -9.90
CA PHE A 24 -18.89 28.55 -10.41
C PHE A 24 -17.75 27.60 -10.84
N VAL A 25 -16.74 28.11 -11.55
CA VAL A 25 -15.56 27.32 -11.94
C VAL A 25 -14.78 26.84 -10.72
N LEU A 26 -14.59 27.69 -9.70
CA LEU A 26 -13.93 27.32 -8.45
C LEU A 26 -14.72 26.23 -7.69
N ALA A 27 -16.05 26.32 -7.66
CA ALA A 27 -16.90 25.33 -7.03
C ALA A 27 -16.80 23.96 -7.74
N LEU A 28 -16.85 23.95 -9.08
CA LEU A 28 -16.67 22.72 -9.88
C LEU A 28 -15.28 22.11 -9.65
N PHE A 29 -14.23 22.93 -9.58
CA PHE A 29 -12.88 22.47 -9.30
C PHE A 29 -12.74 21.87 -7.89
N ALA A 30 -13.35 22.50 -6.88
CA ALA A 30 -13.38 21.97 -5.52
C ALA A 30 -14.12 20.63 -5.44
N VAL A 31 -15.30 20.51 -6.09
CA VAL A 31 -16.05 19.25 -6.18
C VAL A 31 -15.23 18.18 -6.89
N TYR A 32 -14.53 18.52 -7.98
CA TYR A 32 -13.65 17.59 -8.68
C TYR A 32 -12.51 17.06 -7.79
N LEU A 33 -11.86 17.93 -7.01
CA LEU A 33 -10.81 17.54 -6.07
C LEU A 33 -11.34 16.65 -4.95
N LEU A 34 -12.53 16.96 -4.43
CA LEU A 34 -13.19 16.12 -3.42
C LEU A 34 -13.60 14.75 -3.99
N TYR A 35 -14.12 14.72 -5.21
CA TYR A 35 -14.48 13.47 -5.90
C TYR A 35 -13.24 12.60 -6.16
N LYS A 36 -12.13 13.21 -6.60
CA LYS A 36 -10.83 12.51 -6.77
C LYS A 36 -10.32 11.94 -5.44
N LYS A 37 -10.48 12.66 -4.33
CA LYS A 37 -10.07 12.19 -2.99
C LYS A 37 -10.89 10.99 -2.50
N THR A 38 -12.16 10.90 -2.86
CA THR A 38 -13.05 9.78 -2.46
C THR A 38 -12.79 8.51 -3.27
N LYS A 39 -12.33 8.60 -4.53
CA LYS A 39 -12.07 7.40 -5.37
C LYS A 39 -10.76 6.67 -5.06
N ASN A 40 -9.87 7.27 -4.25
CA ASN A 40 -8.63 6.64 -3.79
C ASN A 40 -8.77 5.86 -2.47
N ASN A 41 -9.93 5.90 -1.81
CA ASN A 41 -10.19 5.15 -0.58
C ASN A 41 -11.43 4.28 -0.79
N HIS A 42 -11.23 3.08 -1.33
CA HIS A 42 -12.05 1.86 -1.11
C HIS A 42 -11.72 0.85 -2.23
N HIS A 43 -10.67 0.07 -2.04
CA HIS A 43 -10.76 -1.32 -2.49
C HIS A 43 -11.63 -2.05 -1.45
N PRO A 44 -12.78 -2.62 -1.83
CA PRO A 44 -13.47 -3.55 -0.95
C PRO A 44 -12.52 -4.72 -0.71
N ILE A 45 -12.35 -5.08 0.57
CA ILE A 45 -11.72 -6.34 0.96
C ILE A 45 -12.59 -7.44 0.35
N VAL A 46 -12.15 -8.03 -0.77
CA VAL A 46 -12.80 -9.19 -1.37
C VAL A 46 -12.51 -10.36 -0.45
N LEU A 47 -13.45 -10.65 0.45
CA LEU A 47 -13.45 -11.90 1.21
C LEU A 47 -13.62 -13.05 0.19
N PRO A 48 -12.70 -14.03 0.13
CA PRO A 48 -12.88 -15.18 -0.74
C PRO A 48 -14.14 -15.96 -0.35
N PRO A 49 -14.84 -16.57 -1.32
CA PRO A 49 -16.05 -17.34 -1.05
C PRO A 49 -15.76 -18.48 -0.08
N LYS A 50 -16.64 -18.62 0.91
CA LYS A 50 -16.61 -19.62 1.97
C LYS A 50 -16.89 -21.02 1.39
N ASN A 51 -15.91 -21.63 0.72
CA ASN A 51 -15.88 -23.08 0.52
C ASN A 51 -14.77 -23.66 1.39
N ARG A 52 -15.17 -24.20 2.55
CA ARG A 52 -14.26 -24.77 3.55
C ARG A 52 -13.98 -26.23 3.19
N GLU A 53 -12.97 -26.46 2.37
CA GLU A 53 -12.18 -27.67 2.48
C GLU A 53 -10.98 -27.35 3.37
N ARG A 54 -10.91 -27.99 4.55
CA ARG A 54 -9.88 -27.70 5.56
C ARG A 54 -8.53 -28.24 5.09
N VAL A 55 -7.83 -27.47 4.27
CA VAL A 55 -6.38 -27.62 4.15
C VAL A 55 -5.79 -27.21 5.51
N LYS A 56 -5.05 -28.11 6.15
CA LYS A 56 -4.31 -27.81 7.39
C LYS A 56 -3.16 -26.86 7.06
N ILE A 57 -3.47 -25.57 6.99
CA ILE A 57 -2.47 -24.50 6.87
C ILE A 57 -1.84 -24.33 8.25
N HIS A 58 -0.54 -24.61 8.37
CA HIS A 58 0.22 -24.24 9.57
C HIS A 58 0.23 -22.70 9.65
N PRO A 59 -0.15 -22.09 10.78
CA PRO A 59 -0.14 -20.65 10.91
C PRO A 59 1.32 -20.15 10.85
N VAL A 60 1.65 -19.42 9.78
CA VAL A 60 2.96 -18.75 9.59
C VAL A 60 3.04 -17.45 10.42
N ILE A 61 1.96 -17.08 11.10
CA ILE A 61 1.90 -15.90 11.96
C ILE A 61 1.78 -16.41 13.40
N ASP A 62 2.84 -16.21 14.18
CA ASP A 62 2.82 -16.39 15.63
C ASP A 62 1.69 -15.51 16.20
N ALA A 63 0.55 -16.13 16.50
CA ALA A 63 -0.65 -15.46 17.02
C ALA A 63 -0.50 -14.95 18.47
N THR A 64 0.73 -14.81 18.96
CA THR A 64 1.08 -14.60 20.37
C THR A 64 1.37 -13.14 20.74
N SER A 65 1.41 -12.19 19.80
CA SER A 65 1.73 -10.78 20.12
C SER A 65 0.83 -9.72 19.49
N SER A 66 -0.28 -10.12 18.84
CA SER A 66 -1.26 -9.15 18.33
C SER A 66 -2.13 -8.66 19.48
N THR A 67 -1.84 -7.46 19.97
CA THR A 67 -2.67 -6.82 21.01
C THR A 67 -3.88 -6.12 20.41
N GLY A 68 -3.90 -5.92 19.08
CA GLY A 68 -4.88 -5.07 18.40
C GLY A 68 -4.67 -3.58 18.69
N LEU A 69 -3.57 -3.22 19.35
CA LEU A 69 -3.28 -1.87 19.82
C LEU A 69 -2.05 -1.30 19.11
N CYS A 70 -2.04 0.01 18.97
CA CYS A 70 -0.89 0.72 18.40
C CYS A 70 0.31 0.63 19.34
N LEU A 71 1.47 0.28 18.78
CA LEU A 71 2.75 0.23 19.52
C LEU A 71 3.08 1.56 20.22
N ASN A 72 2.78 2.69 19.56
CA ASN A 72 3.09 4.03 20.05
C ASN A 72 1.99 4.62 20.95
N HIS A 73 0.75 4.12 20.84
CA HIS A 73 -0.43 4.68 21.50
C HIS A 73 -1.27 3.53 22.05
N LYS A 74 -0.98 3.10 23.29
CA LYS A 74 -1.61 1.92 23.91
C LYS A 74 -3.12 2.06 24.09
N GLU A 75 -3.64 3.29 24.06
CA GLU A 75 -5.06 3.62 24.16
C GLU A 75 -5.81 3.55 22.82
N ARG A 76 -5.12 3.28 21.71
CA ARG A 76 -5.70 3.31 20.35
C ARG A 76 -5.58 1.96 19.68
N ASN A 77 -6.66 1.59 18.99
CA ASN A 77 -6.67 0.39 18.16
C ASN A 77 -5.73 0.54 16.96
N SER A 78 -5.07 -0.55 16.63
CA SER A 78 -4.33 -0.73 15.39
C SER A 78 -5.29 -0.76 14.21
N VAL A 79 -4.88 -0.15 13.10
CA VAL A 79 -5.61 -0.24 11.81
C VAL A 79 -4.82 -1.00 10.75
N GLY A 80 -3.60 -1.44 11.07
CA GLY A 80 -2.71 -2.11 10.15
C GLY A 80 -1.33 -2.32 10.72
N ILE A 81 -0.47 -2.90 9.89
CA ILE A 81 0.87 -3.33 10.27
C ILE A 81 1.89 -2.63 9.37
N CYS A 82 3.04 -2.26 9.94
CA CYS A 82 4.15 -1.74 9.15
C CYS A 82 4.79 -2.87 8.31
N SER A 83 4.93 -2.66 7.00
CA SER A 83 5.49 -3.63 6.06
C SER A 83 6.97 -3.98 6.30
N ILE A 84 7.71 -3.15 7.05
CA ILE A 84 9.11 -3.42 7.40
C ILE A 84 9.20 -4.17 8.74
N CYS A 85 8.79 -3.55 9.85
CA CYS A 85 8.96 -4.16 11.19
C CYS A 85 7.83 -5.08 11.66
N GLU A 86 6.75 -5.20 10.90
CA GLU A 86 5.59 -6.07 11.21
C GLU A 86 4.89 -5.75 12.54
N GLN A 87 5.09 -4.54 13.08
CA GLN A 87 4.39 -4.06 14.27
C GLN A 87 3.07 -3.34 13.91
N GLU A 88 2.15 -3.35 14.87
CA GLU A 88 0.81 -2.79 14.78
C GLU A 88 0.76 -1.27 15.08
N PHE A 89 0.05 -0.50 14.25
CA PHE A 89 -0.04 0.96 14.37
C PHE A 89 -1.44 1.49 14.12
N CYS A 90 -1.82 2.58 14.81
CA CYS A 90 -3.06 3.31 14.57
C CYS A 90 -2.99 4.17 13.29
N ALA A 91 -4.14 4.66 12.83
CA ALA A 91 -4.26 5.44 11.59
C ALA A 91 -3.41 6.72 11.54
N GLN A 92 -2.98 7.26 12.69
CA GLN A 92 -2.09 8.42 12.74
C GLN A 92 -0.61 8.07 12.61
N CYS A 93 -0.24 6.85 13.02
CA CYS A 93 1.15 6.39 12.98
C CYS A 93 1.48 5.64 11.68
N LEU A 94 0.48 5.00 11.07
CA LEU A 94 0.64 4.25 9.83
C LEU A 94 0.45 5.18 8.63
N LYS A 95 1.47 5.29 7.78
CA LYS A 95 1.45 6.07 6.54
C LYS A 95 1.50 5.14 5.34
N GLU A 96 0.76 5.46 4.29
CA GLU A 96 0.80 4.72 3.03
C GLU A 96 1.64 5.48 1.98
N MET A 97 2.55 4.78 1.31
CA MET A 97 3.31 5.27 0.17
C MET A 97 3.56 4.11 -0.79
N ASP A 98 3.27 4.29 -2.08
CA ASP A 98 3.45 3.25 -3.12
C ASP A 98 2.81 1.89 -2.78
N LYS A 99 1.61 1.92 -2.16
CA LYS A 99 0.88 0.72 -1.65
C LYS A 99 1.57 -0.01 -0.49
N VAL A 100 2.57 0.61 0.14
CA VAL A 100 3.29 0.11 1.31
C VAL A 100 2.87 0.89 2.55
N TYR A 101 2.55 0.18 3.63
CA TYR A 101 2.17 0.78 4.91
C TYR A 101 3.37 0.83 5.86
N LEU A 102 3.72 2.01 6.35
CA LEU A 102 4.95 2.25 7.09
C LEU A 102 4.68 3.01 8.40
N CYS A 103 5.38 2.62 9.47
CA CYS A 103 5.41 3.40 10.71
C CYS A 103 6.25 4.68 10.52
N PRO A 104 6.24 5.63 11.48
CA PRO A 104 6.93 6.91 11.30
C PRO A 104 8.43 6.78 11.07
N GLU A 105 9.09 5.84 11.75
CA GLU A 105 10.52 5.54 11.62
C GLU A 105 10.83 4.97 10.23
N HIS A 106 10.14 3.90 9.86
CA HIS A 106 10.36 3.23 8.58
C HIS A 106 9.89 4.05 7.37
N PHE A 107 8.94 4.97 7.56
CA PHE A 107 8.56 5.92 6.51
C PHE A 107 9.73 6.84 6.14
N LYS A 108 10.48 7.33 7.14
CA LYS A 108 11.69 8.12 6.90
C LYS A 108 12.78 7.28 6.24
N LEU A 109 12.99 6.05 6.71
CA LEU A 109 13.94 5.13 6.09
C LEU A 109 13.59 4.88 4.61
N TYR A 110 12.31 4.66 4.31
CA TYR A 110 11.84 4.37 2.97
C TYR A 110 12.13 5.52 2.00
N THR A 111 11.83 6.76 2.39
CA THR A 111 12.03 7.93 1.52
C THR A 111 13.49 8.34 1.34
N GLN A 112 14.39 7.86 2.18
CA GLN A 112 15.81 8.17 2.13
C GLN A 112 16.64 7.17 1.33
N ASN A 113 16.06 6.02 0.97
CA ASN A 113 16.76 4.94 0.30
C ASN A 113 16.08 4.57 -1.01
N LYS A 114 16.87 4.01 -1.93
CA LYS A 114 16.34 3.39 -3.13
C LYS A 114 16.10 1.90 -2.86
N TRP A 115 14.91 1.45 -3.24
CA TRP A 115 14.45 0.08 -3.02
C TRP A 115 14.38 -0.65 -4.35
N ILE A 116 14.88 -1.88 -4.39
CA ILE A 116 14.82 -2.72 -5.58
C ILE A 116 14.27 -4.11 -5.24
N PRO A 117 13.48 -4.71 -6.14
CA PRO A 117 12.99 -6.06 -5.96
C PRO A 117 14.11 -7.07 -6.23
N ILE A 118 14.30 -8.02 -5.31
CA ILE A 118 15.25 -9.14 -5.46
C ILE A 118 14.56 -10.49 -5.72
N THR A 119 13.23 -10.54 -5.63
CA THR A 119 12.41 -11.69 -6.03
C THR A 119 11.25 -11.25 -6.91
N ASN A 120 10.65 -12.19 -7.64
CA ASN A 120 9.40 -12.00 -8.37
C ASN A 120 8.69 -13.35 -8.53
N GLU A 121 8.17 -13.89 -7.43
CA GLU A 121 7.60 -15.24 -7.40
C GLU A 121 6.12 -15.21 -7.76
N LYS A 122 5.73 -16.00 -8.76
CA LYS A 122 4.31 -16.12 -9.15
C LYS A 122 3.64 -17.21 -8.32
N THR A 123 2.53 -16.88 -7.68
CA THR A 123 1.64 -17.82 -6.99
C THR A 123 0.25 -17.79 -7.63
N THR A 124 -0.37 -18.96 -7.75
CA THR A 124 -1.77 -19.16 -8.15
C THR A 124 -2.56 -19.79 -7.00
N PRO A 125 -3.90 -19.92 -7.11
CA PRO A 125 -4.68 -20.67 -6.11
C PRO A 125 -4.17 -22.11 -5.87
N ASP A 126 -3.57 -22.74 -6.88
CA ASP A 126 -3.01 -24.09 -6.80
C ASP A 126 -1.57 -24.12 -6.23
N THR A 127 -0.88 -22.97 -6.24
CA THR A 127 0.54 -22.86 -5.84
C THR A 127 0.82 -21.76 -4.81
N PRO A 128 -0.01 -21.56 -3.76
CA PRO A 128 0.18 -20.48 -2.79
C PRO A 128 1.48 -20.64 -1.98
N GLN A 129 2.01 -21.86 -1.85
CA GLN A 129 3.22 -22.17 -1.09
C GLN A 129 4.48 -21.59 -1.73
N ASN A 130 4.47 -21.30 -3.03
CA ASN A 130 5.65 -20.81 -3.75
C ASN A 130 6.15 -19.48 -3.16
N GLY A 131 5.27 -18.62 -2.64
CA GLY A 131 5.66 -17.34 -2.02
C GLY A 131 6.17 -17.45 -0.57
N VAL A 132 5.96 -18.58 0.12
CA VAL A 132 6.17 -18.68 1.58
C VAL A 132 7.64 -18.49 1.98
N TYR A 133 8.59 -18.93 1.15
CA TYR A 133 10.02 -18.77 1.46
C TYR A 133 10.42 -17.29 1.54
N ILE A 134 9.74 -16.41 0.80
CA ILE A 134 10.04 -14.97 0.80
C ILE A 134 9.70 -14.36 2.15
N TYR A 135 8.54 -14.70 2.72
CA TYR A 135 8.13 -14.26 4.06
C TYR A 135 9.10 -14.77 5.13
N ASN A 136 9.46 -16.06 5.07
CA ASN A 136 10.39 -16.65 6.02
C ASN A 136 11.79 -16.01 5.93
N TYR A 137 12.25 -15.73 4.72
CA TYR A 137 13.54 -15.07 4.50
C TYR A 137 13.52 -13.63 5.02
N LYS A 138 12.48 -12.84 4.74
CA LYS A 138 12.28 -11.50 5.31
C LYS A 138 12.35 -11.53 6.84
N LYS A 139 11.60 -12.44 7.47
CA LYS A 139 11.59 -12.57 8.94
C LYS A 139 12.99 -12.88 9.47
N ASN A 140 13.70 -13.81 8.84
CA ASN A 140 15.06 -14.22 9.22
C ASN A 140 16.07 -13.06 9.16
N ILE A 141 16.12 -12.30 8.05
CA ILE A 141 17.08 -11.18 7.91
C ILE A 141 16.73 -10.01 8.84
N TRP A 142 15.45 -9.80 9.15
CA TRP A 142 15.04 -8.81 10.13
C TRP A 142 15.37 -9.23 11.56
N ASP A 143 15.14 -10.49 11.92
CA ASP A 143 15.37 -10.98 13.27
C ASP A 143 16.85 -11.06 13.62
N LYS A 144 17.69 -11.51 12.68
CA LYS A 144 19.14 -11.65 12.88
C LYS A 144 19.90 -10.34 12.76
N ASP A 145 19.70 -9.65 11.64
CA ASP A 145 20.59 -8.56 11.23
C ASP A 145 19.89 -7.20 11.24
N LYS A 146 18.59 -7.16 11.54
CA LYS A 146 17.75 -5.95 11.46
C LYS A 146 17.79 -5.31 10.07
N ILE A 147 17.99 -6.11 9.03
CA ILE A 147 18.06 -5.63 7.65
C ILE A 147 16.64 -5.26 7.19
N PRO A 148 16.41 -3.98 6.85
CA PRO A 148 15.09 -3.50 6.50
C PRO A 148 14.70 -4.01 5.10
N SER A 149 13.52 -4.59 5.00
CA SER A 149 12.97 -5.13 3.76
C SER A 149 11.44 -5.14 3.84
N TYR A 150 10.76 -5.17 2.69
CA TYR A 150 9.31 -5.28 2.63
C TYR A 150 8.86 -6.16 1.47
N ILE A 151 7.67 -6.73 1.59
CA ILE A 151 7.06 -7.54 0.53
C ILE A 151 5.96 -6.72 -0.14
N LEU A 152 6.00 -6.68 -1.46
CA LEU A 152 4.95 -6.13 -2.31
C LEU A 152 4.29 -7.27 -3.09
N ASN A 153 2.96 -7.30 -3.07
CA ASN A 153 2.17 -8.27 -3.81
C ASN A 153 1.48 -7.56 -4.98
N GLU A 154 1.80 -7.93 -6.21
CA GLU A 154 1.13 -7.44 -7.41
C GLU A 154 0.13 -8.48 -7.93
N TYR A 155 -1.09 -8.06 -8.23
CA TYR A 155 -2.15 -8.96 -8.67
C TYR A 155 -2.41 -8.81 -10.17
N LYS A 156 -2.54 -9.94 -10.87
CA LYS A 156 -2.92 -10.00 -12.28
C LYS A 156 -4.08 -10.96 -12.45
N ILE A 157 -5.14 -10.53 -13.13
CA ILE A 157 -6.29 -11.37 -13.44
C ILE A 157 -5.93 -12.24 -14.66
N ASN A 158 -6.01 -13.56 -14.50
CA ASN A 158 -5.92 -14.51 -15.60
C ASN A 158 -7.34 -14.79 -16.10
N MET A 159 -7.68 -14.23 -17.26
CA MET A 159 -9.03 -14.35 -17.85
C MET A 159 -9.29 -15.75 -18.43
N GLU A 160 -8.26 -16.46 -18.89
CA GLU A 160 -8.41 -17.78 -19.50
C GLU A 160 -8.67 -18.86 -18.45
N GLY A 161 -7.98 -18.77 -17.31
CA GLY A 161 -8.12 -19.70 -16.20
C GLY A 161 -9.14 -19.30 -15.13
N ASP A 162 -9.73 -18.10 -15.22
CA ASP A 162 -10.64 -17.52 -14.23
C ASP A 162 -10.05 -17.49 -12.79
N PHE A 163 -8.81 -17.01 -12.67
CA PHE A 163 -8.15 -16.88 -11.36
C PHE A 163 -7.24 -15.64 -11.28
N VAL A 164 -6.82 -15.30 -10.06
CA VAL A 164 -5.87 -14.21 -9.80
C VAL A 164 -4.48 -14.78 -9.58
N GLU A 165 -3.53 -14.32 -10.38
CA GLU A 165 -2.09 -14.50 -10.15
C GLU A 165 -1.60 -13.44 -9.17
N THR A 166 -0.77 -13.85 -8.21
CA THR A 166 -0.06 -12.92 -7.31
C THR A 166 1.44 -13.03 -7.57
N TYR A 167 2.09 -11.90 -7.74
CA TYR A 167 3.54 -11.77 -7.90
C TYR A 167 4.10 -11.22 -6.59
N VAL A 168 4.84 -12.05 -5.87
CA VAL A 168 5.39 -11.76 -4.54
C VAL A 168 6.83 -11.27 -4.70
N GLN A 169 7.07 -10.00 -4.35
CA GLN A 169 8.34 -9.31 -4.54
C GLN A 169 8.91 -8.83 -3.20
N LEU A 170 10.06 -9.36 -2.81
CA LEU A 170 10.85 -8.82 -1.71
C LEU A 170 11.68 -7.64 -2.20
N HIS A 171 11.48 -6.50 -1.57
CA HIS A 171 12.22 -5.29 -1.82
C HIS A 171 13.21 -5.06 -0.68
N VAL A 172 14.41 -4.66 -1.06
CA VAL A 172 15.53 -4.36 -0.15
C VAL A 172 16.19 -3.06 -0.58
N ILE A 173 16.99 -2.48 0.31
CA ILE A 173 17.83 -1.31 -0.02
C ILE A 173 18.84 -1.73 -1.11
N GLU A 174 19.03 -0.86 -2.12
CA GLU A 174 19.85 -1.14 -3.31
C GLU A 174 21.26 -1.66 -2.96
N ASP A 175 21.90 -1.09 -1.94
CA ASP A 175 23.25 -1.47 -1.51
C ASP A 175 23.33 -2.90 -0.94
N ASP A 176 22.27 -3.40 -0.29
CA ASP A 176 22.20 -4.74 0.29
C ASP A 176 21.81 -5.82 -0.73
N ALA A 177 21.26 -5.41 -1.87
CA ALA A 177 20.66 -6.32 -2.83
C ALA A 177 21.59 -7.40 -3.40
N PRO A 178 22.87 -7.12 -3.77
CA PRO A 178 23.75 -8.15 -4.31
C PRO A 178 23.96 -9.31 -3.33
N LYS A 179 24.20 -8.99 -2.05
CA LYS A 179 24.39 -9.96 -0.98
C LYS A 179 23.13 -10.80 -0.78
N LEU A 180 22.00 -10.13 -0.54
CA LEU A 180 20.74 -10.81 -0.22
C LEU A 180 20.19 -11.65 -1.37
N LYS A 181 20.43 -11.22 -2.63
CA LYS A 181 20.05 -11.99 -3.81
C LYS A 181 20.86 -13.29 -3.91
N SER A 182 22.15 -13.26 -3.58
CA SER A 182 22.99 -14.46 -3.60
C SER A 182 22.56 -15.50 -2.56
N GLU A 183 22.17 -15.06 -1.35
CA GLU A 183 21.65 -15.93 -0.29
C GLU A 183 20.33 -16.61 -0.70
N LEU A 184 19.46 -15.88 -1.39
CA LEU A 184 18.17 -16.41 -1.88
C LEU A 184 18.31 -17.48 -2.96
N VAL A 185 19.31 -17.39 -3.84
CA VAL A 185 19.57 -18.42 -4.86
C VAL A 185 19.91 -19.75 -4.17
N LEU A 186 20.81 -19.71 -3.19
CA LEU A 186 21.19 -20.90 -2.41
C LEU A 186 19.99 -21.55 -1.71
N LEU A 187 19.05 -20.74 -1.20
CA LEU A 187 17.84 -21.24 -0.55
C LEU A 187 16.83 -21.88 -1.50
N LYS A 188 16.82 -21.47 -2.78
CA LYS A 188 15.96 -22.07 -3.81
C LYS A 188 16.49 -23.42 -4.26
N ASP A 189 17.80 -23.54 -4.47
CA ASP A 189 18.42 -24.76 -4.99
C ASP A 189 18.31 -25.94 -4.01
N ILE A 190 18.34 -25.67 -2.69
CA ILE A 190 18.17 -26.68 -1.63
C ILE A 190 16.74 -27.28 -1.61
N LYS A 191 15.74 -26.61 -2.20
CA LYS A 191 14.34 -27.10 -2.23
C LYS A 191 13.98 -27.87 -3.51
N SER A 192 14.85 -27.87 -4.51
CA SER A 192 14.65 -28.60 -5.77
C SER A 192 15.19 -30.04 -5.77
N GLU A 193 15.76 -30.49 -4.66
CA GLU A 193 16.13 -31.89 -4.37
C GLU A 193 15.09 -32.55 -3.44
#